data_AF-A0A1I8BPR8-F1
#
_entry.id   AF-A0A1I8BPR8-F1
#
_cell.length_a   1.000
_cell.length_b   1.000
_cell.length_c   1.000
_cell.angle_alpha   90.00
_cell.angle_beta   90.00
_cell.angle_gamma   90.00
#
_symmetry.space_group_name_H-M   'P 1'
#
loop_
_entity.id
_entity.type
_entity.pdbx_description
1 polymer ?
#
loop_
_entity_poly.entity_id
_entity_poly.type
_entity_poly.pdbx_seq_one_letter_code
_entity_poly.pdbx_strand_id
1 'polypeptide(L)'
;MFQLRRFSTTLVRSVPLPIKRVSFQNDVKEALPDSPQQRMTLAAKFIDEKDTASASYEIWSAASLQLSIFLRTYELDVDSVFMMSSVVSYLAKHCTPDPHEFIGNWASAYIASKNANRDENDLDSIYYWMLDVSKFCNTLYDINNQNLFNKQQMLDEWNGSLSQELLVPVMENGNVVYKKNGKMKQMKL
;
A
#
# COMPACT_ATOMS: atom_id res chain seq x y z
N MET A 1 -1.16 -14.58 -43.14
CA MET A 1 0.13 -14.04 -42.69
C MET A 1 -0.16 -12.75 -41.92
N PHE A 2 -0.31 -12.84 -40.60
CA PHE A 2 -0.65 -11.69 -39.76
C PHE A 2 0.64 -10.93 -39.39
N GLN A 3 0.74 -9.66 -39.81
CA GLN A 3 1.82 -8.80 -39.34
C GLN A 3 1.53 -8.35 -37.91
N LEU A 4 2.31 -8.86 -36.96
CA LEU A 4 2.42 -8.28 -35.63
C LEU A 4 3.01 -6.88 -35.77
N ARG A 5 2.17 -5.86 -35.56
CA ARG A 5 2.64 -4.48 -35.37
C ARG A 5 3.53 -4.49 -34.12
N ARG A 6 4.84 -4.33 -34.32
CA ARG A 6 5.76 -3.98 -33.23
C ARG A 6 5.32 -2.61 -32.71
N PHE A 7 4.63 -2.60 -31.58
CA PHE A 7 4.44 -1.36 -30.84
C PHE A 7 5.82 -0.90 -30.36
N SER A 8 6.13 0.36 -30.68
CA SER A 8 7.38 1.00 -30.35
C SER A 8 7.52 1.07 -28.82
N THR A 9 8.57 0.47 -28.28
CA THR A 9 8.99 0.55 -26.86
C THR A 9 9.31 1.98 -26.40
N THR A 10 9.21 2.97 -27.30
CA THR A 10 9.46 4.39 -27.05
C THR A 10 8.25 5.12 -26.45
N LEU A 11 7.09 4.45 -26.32
CA LEU A 11 5.86 5.03 -25.77
C LEU A 11 5.67 4.83 -24.26
N VAL A 12 6.61 4.17 -23.57
CA VAL A 12 6.69 4.14 -22.10
C VAL A 12 7.45 5.38 -21.58
N ARG A 13 7.20 6.54 -22.20
CA ARG A 13 7.73 7.81 -21.69
C ARG A 13 6.83 8.27 -20.54
N SER A 14 7.24 7.91 -19.32
CA SER A 14 7.14 8.70 -18.09
C SER A 14 5.91 9.60 -17.94
N VAL A 15 4.70 9.07 -18.14
CA VAL A 15 3.51 9.75 -17.65
C VAL A 15 3.61 9.70 -16.12
N PRO A 16 3.69 10.86 -15.42
CA PRO A 16 3.67 10.85 -13.97
C PRO A 16 2.38 10.15 -13.53
N LEU A 17 2.50 9.12 -12.70
CA LEU A 17 1.35 8.49 -12.06
C LEU A 17 1.10 9.24 -10.74
N PRO A 18 0.11 10.16 -10.69
CA PRO A 18 -0.15 10.91 -9.49
C PRO A 18 -0.81 9.98 -8.46
N ILE A 19 -0.13 9.75 -7.35
CA ILE A 19 -0.70 9.21 -6.13
C ILE A 19 -1.08 10.37 -5.21
N LYS A 20 -2.37 10.46 -4.92
CA LYS A 20 -2.88 11.33 -3.86
C LYS A 20 -2.58 10.71 -2.50
N ARG A 21 -2.01 11.51 -1.61
CA ARG A 21 -1.56 11.04 -0.30
C ARG A 21 -2.69 11.10 0.72
N VAL A 22 -2.90 10.01 1.45
CA VAL A 22 -3.75 10.04 2.67
C VAL A 22 -3.06 10.91 3.73
N SER A 23 -3.73 11.96 4.19
CA SER A 23 -3.22 12.85 5.23
C SER A 23 -3.47 12.25 6.62
N PHE A 24 -2.47 12.30 7.50
CA PHE A 24 -2.68 12.04 8.92
C PHE A 24 -3.59 13.11 9.52
N GLN A 25 -4.53 12.70 10.39
CA GLN A 25 -5.42 13.64 11.09
C GLN A 25 -4.73 14.37 12.24
N ASN A 26 -3.55 13.93 12.69
CA ASN A 26 -2.80 14.53 13.79
C ASN A 26 -1.39 14.96 13.34
N ASP A 27 -0.93 16.10 13.88
CA ASP A 27 0.42 16.66 13.75
C ASP A 27 1.50 15.75 14.38
N VAL A 28 1.69 14.56 13.83
CA VAL A 28 2.81 13.69 14.21
C VAL A 28 4.07 14.31 13.60
N LYS A 29 4.85 15.00 14.42
CA LYS A 29 6.19 15.55 14.10
C LYS A 29 7.26 14.44 13.97
N GLU A 30 6.95 13.34 13.30
CA GLU A 30 7.98 12.41 12.83
C GLU A 30 8.46 12.87 11.45
N ALA A 31 9.74 12.66 11.16
CA ALA A 31 10.28 12.87 9.81
C ALA A 31 9.33 12.21 8.82
N LEU A 32 8.81 12.99 7.87
CA LEU A 32 7.86 12.53 6.88
C LEU A 32 8.37 11.18 6.32
N PRO A 33 7.66 10.06 6.54
CA PRO A 33 8.08 8.80 5.97
C PRO A 33 8.17 8.97 4.45
N ASP A 34 9.03 8.18 3.80
CA ASP A 34 9.00 8.05 2.35
C ASP A 34 7.54 7.98 1.91
N SER A 35 7.13 8.82 0.97
CA SER A 35 5.76 8.86 0.49
C SER A 35 5.52 7.75 -0.54
N PRO A 36 4.29 7.24 -0.67
CA PRO A 36 3.97 6.29 -1.74
C PRO A 36 4.32 6.84 -3.14
N GLN A 37 4.21 8.16 -3.34
CA GLN A 37 4.66 8.82 -4.57
C GLN A 37 6.17 8.72 -4.80
N GLN A 38 6.98 8.89 -3.76
CA GLN A 38 8.44 8.74 -3.86
C GLN A 38 8.81 7.30 -4.22
N ARG A 39 8.15 6.31 -3.59
CA ARG A 39 8.31 4.89 -3.92
C ARG A 39 7.99 4.61 -5.39
N MET A 40 6.88 5.13 -5.91
CA MET A 40 6.55 5.01 -7.35
C MET A 40 7.56 5.70 -8.27
N THR A 41 8.14 6.82 -7.83
CA THR A 41 9.18 7.53 -8.60
C THR A 41 10.46 6.70 -8.68
N LEU A 42 10.83 6.03 -7.59
CA LEU A 42 11.94 5.08 -7.56
C LEU A 42 11.65 3.86 -8.44
N ALA A 43 10.43 3.31 -8.39
CA ALA A 43 10.02 2.22 -9.26
C ALA A 43 10.20 2.56 -10.75
N ALA A 44 9.74 3.75 -11.17
CA ALA A 44 9.91 4.22 -12.54
C ALA A 44 11.39 4.35 -12.93
N LYS A 45 12.24 4.86 -12.03
CA LYS A 45 13.69 4.93 -12.25
C LYS A 45 14.30 3.53 -12.44
N PHE A 46 13.91 2.55 -11.63
CA PHE A 46 14.40 1.18 -11.77
C PHE A 46 13.92 0.50 -13.06
N ILE A 47 12.72 0.83 -13.55
CA ILE A 47 12.26 0.41 -14.89
C ILE A 47 13.20 0.97 -15.98
N ASP A 48 13.57 2.25 -15.90
CA ASP A 48 14.50 2.88 -16.86
C ASP A 48 15.89 2.22 -16.82
N GLU A 49 16.33 1.79 -15.63
CA GLU A 49 17.57 1.05 -15.40
C GLU A 49 17.45 -0.45 -15.76
N LYS A 50 16.26 -0.92 -16.12
CA LYS A 50 15.90 -2.32 -16.39
C LYS A 50 16.12 -3.26 -15.20
N ASP A 51 16.05 -2.74 -13.98
CA ASP A 51 16.09 -3.52 -12.74
C ASP A 51 14.65 -3.83 -12.31
N THR A 52 14.12 -4.96 -12.78
CA THR A 52 12.70 -5.29 -12.53
C THR A 52 12.45 -5.74 -11.10
N ALA A 53 13.47 -6.28 -10.43
CA ALA A 53 13.40 -6.68 -9.03
C ALA A 53 13.27 -5.46 -8.12
N SER A 54 14.14 -4.45 -8.27
CA SER A 54 14.07 -3.21 -7.50
C SER A 54 12.80 -2.43 -7.82
N ALA A 55 12.38 -2.38 -9.09
CA ALA A 55 11.10 -1.77 -9.45
C ALA A 55 9.92 -2.45 -8.74
N SER A 56 9.89 -3.79 -8.73
CA SER A 56 8.85 -4.58 -8.06
C SER A 56 8.82 -4.35 -6.55
N TYR A 57 9.99 -4.24 -5.91
CA TYR A 57 10.10 -3.91 -4.50
C TYR A 57 9.48 -2.55 -4.17
N GLU A 58 9.78 -1.54 -4.97
CA GLU A 58 9.27 -0.18 -4.76
C GLU A 58 7.76 -0.08 -5.05
N ILE A 59 7.23 -0.83 -6.03
CA ILE A 59 5.78 -0.96 -6.30
C ILE A 59 5.05 -1.54 -5.09
N TRP A 60 5.55 -2.67 -4.55
CA TRP A 60 5.00 -3.27 -3.35
C TRP A 60 5.05 -2.29 -2.17
N SER A 61 6.20 -1.66 -1.96
CA SER A 61 6.42 -0.70 -0.89
C SER A 61 5.45 0.47 -0.97
N ALA A 62 5.15 1.00 -2.16
CA ALA A 62 4.17 2.07 -2.35
C ALA A 62 2.77 1.66 -1.87
N ALA A 63 2.29 0.48 -2.29
CA ALA A 63 0.97 -0.02 -1.93
C ALA A 63 0.83 -0.29 -0.43
N SER A 64 1.78 -1.03 0.16
CA SER A 64 1.76 -1.36 1.59
C SER A 64 1.87 -0.12 2.46
N LEU A 65 2.68 0.85 2.05
CA LEU A 65 2.85 2.11 2.77
C LEU A 65 1.59 2.97 2.72
N GLN A 66 0.93 3.12 1.57
CA GLN A 66 -0.33 3.87 1.51
C GLN A 66 -1.41 3.20 2.38
N LEU A 67 -1.50 1.86 2.35
CA LEU A 67 -2.42 1.12 3.22
C LEU A 67 -2.08 1.31 4.71
N SER A 68 -0.80 1.27 5.07
CA SER A 68 -0.35 1.52 6.45
C SER A 68 -0.69 2.94 6.92
N ILE A 69 -0.42 3.95 6.09
CA ILE A 69 -0.80 5.35 6.37
C ILE A 69 -2.31 5.45 6.55
N PHE A 70 -3.09 4.87 5.63
CA PHE A 70 -4.55 4.82 5.71
C PHE A 70 -5.02 4.22 7.03
N LEU A 71 -4.48 3.07 7.44
CA LEU A 71 -4.92 2.43 8.68
C LEU A 71 -4.50 3.19 9.93
N ARG A 72 -3.34 3.84 9.91
CA ARG A 72 -2.86 4.66 11.01
C ARG A 72 -3.70 5.92 11.22
N THR A 73 -4.40 6.44 10.20
CA THR A 73 -5.38 7.52 10.43
C THR A 73 -6.56 7.07 11.30
N TYR A 74 -6.79 5.76 11.40
CA TYR A 74 -7.80 5.13 12.26
C TYR A 74 -7.17 4.37 13.45
N GLU A 75 -5.90 4.63 13.79
CA GLU A 75 -5.19 3.99 14.91
C GLU A 75 -5.10 2.45 14.77
N LEU A 76 -4.94 1.98 13.55
CA LEU A 76 -4.71 0.57 13.23
C LEU A 76 -3.31 0.41 12.64
N ASP A 77 -2.59 -0.63 13.05
CA ASP A 77 -1.25 -0.94 12.54
C ASP A 77 -1.11 -2.43 12.28
N VAL A 78 -1.33 -2.85 11.03
CA VAL A 78 -1.16 -4.24 10.60
C VAL A 78 0.19 -4.42 9.93
N ASP A 79 0.93 -5.45 10.33
CA ASP A 79 2.28 -5.74 9.84
C ASP A 79 2.35 -6.97 8.91
N SER A 80 1.42 -7.91 9.03
CA SER A 80 1.40 -9.11 8.19
C SER A 80 0.66 -8.89 6.87
N VAL A 81 1.21 -9.45 5.79
CA VAL A 81 0.60 -9.44 4.45
C VAL A 81 -0.79 -10.09 4.46
N PHE A 82 -0.97 -11.12 5.30
CA PHE A 82 -2.27 -11.77 5.49
C PHE A 82 -3.30 -10.79 6.06
N MET A 83 -2.96 -10.06 7.13
CA MET A 83 -3.85 -9.05 7.70
C MET A 83 -4.11 -7.90 6.75
N MET A 84 -3.09 -7.40 6.05
CA MET A 84 -3.26 -6.38 5.01
C MET A 84 -4.27 -6.82 3.93
N SER A 85 -4.15 -8.06 3.44
CA SER A 85 -5.05 -8.59 2.40
C SER A 85 -6.48 -8.76 2.90
N SER A 86 -6.65 -9.13 4.16
CA SER A 86 -7.97 -9.22 4.79
C SER A 86 -8.59 -7.83 4.98
N VAL A 87 -7.80 -6.81 5.33
CA VAL A 87 -8.26 -5.41 5.37
C VAL A 87 -8.69 -4.95 3.99
N VAL A 88 -7.88 -5.21 2.96
CA VAL A 88 -8.22 -4.88 1.57
C VAL A 88 -9.53 -5.55 1.16
N SER A 89 -9.74 -6.82 1.53
CA SER A 89 -10.98 -7.54 1.26
C SER A 89 -12.19 -6.90 1.95
N TYR A 90 -12.03 -6.42 3.18
CA TYR A 90 -13.06 -5.65 3.89
C TYR A 90 -13.37 -4.33 3.17
N LEU A 91 -12.34 -3.54 2.85
CA LEU A 91 -12.48 -2.28 2.13
C LEU A 91 -13.14 -2.49 0.76
N ALA A 92 -12.79 -3.58 0.06
CA ALA A 92 -13.42 -3.97 -1.20
C ALA A 92 -14.93 -4.14 -1.04
N LYS A 93 -15.35 -4.90 -0.02
CA LYS A 93 -16.76 -5.23 0.23
C LYS A 93 -17.59 -4.03 0.67
N HIS A 94 -17.00 -3.10 1.43
CA HIS A 94 -17.77 -2.08 2.16
C HIS A 94 -17.53 -0.64 1.70
N CYS A 95 -16.39 -0.34 1.07
CA CYS A 95 -15.92 1.04 0.88
C CYS A 95 -15.67 1.42 -0.59
N THR A 96 -15.82 0.50 -1.55
CA THR A 96 -15.62 0.78 -2.99
C THR A 96 -16.82 0.33 -3.82
N PRO A 97 -17.20 1.08 -4.86
CA PRO A 97 -18.21 0.66 -5.83
C PRO A 97 -17.73 -0.47 -6.76
N ASP A 98 -16.41 -0.62 -6.96
CA ASP A 98 -15.83 -1.71 -7.75
C ASP A 98 -14.88 -2.55 -6.88
N PRO A 99 -15.41 -3.60 -6.21
CA PRO A 99 -14.61 -4.49 -5.38
C PRO A 99 -13.60 -5.32 -6.19
N HIS A 100 -13.94 -5.66 -7.44
CA HIS A 100 -13.12 -6.55 -8.26
C HIS A 100 -11.87 -5.83 -8.77
N GLU A 101 -12.02 -4.60 -9.27
CA GLU A 101 -10.87 -3.78 -9.67
C GLU A 101 -9.97 -3.50 -8.46
N PHE A 102 -10.55 -3.14 -7.31
CA PHE A 102 -9.75 -2.82 -6.11
C PHE A 102 -8.93 -4.01 -5.60
N ILE A 103 -9.54 -5.21 -5.53
CA ILE A 103 -8.83 -6.44 -5.17
C ILE A 103 -7.78 -6.79 -6.22
N GLY A 104 -8.10 -6.64 -7.51
CA GLY A 104 -7.17 -6.87 -8.62
C GLY A 104 -5.93 -5.98 -8.51
N ASN A 105 -6.12 -4.70 -8.20
CA ASN A 105 -5.03 -3.75 -8.04
C ASN A 105 -4.10 -4.10 -6.87
N TRP A 106 -4.66 -4.57 -5.73
CA TRP A 106 -3.87 -5.10 -4.63
C TRP A 106 -3.13 -6.40 -5.00
N ALA A 107 -3.77 -7.27 -5.78
CA ALA A 107 -3.15 -8.51 -6.26
C ALA A 107 -1.91 -8.21 -7.12
N SER A 108 -1.94 -7.18 -7.95
CA SER A 108 -0.76 -6.71 -8.70
C SER A 108 0.38 -6.28 -7.77
N ALA A 109 0.10 -5.58 -6.67
CA ALA A 109 1.10 -5.25 -5.65
C ALA A 109 1.70 -6.51 -5.00
N TYR A 110 0.85 -7.48 -4.67
CA TYR A 110 1.28 -8.74 -4.07
C TYR A 110 2.13 -9.57 -5.04
N ILE A 111 1.80 -9.58 -6.33
CA ILE A 111 2.62 -10.20 -7.37
C ILE A 111 3.98 -9.51 -7.44
N ALA A 112 4.03 -8.17 -7.46
CA ALA A 112 5.28 -7.42 -7.41
C ALA A 112 6.13 -7.82 -6.19
N SER A 113 5.53 -7.99 -5.01
CA SER A 113 6.25 -8.43 -3.80
C SER A 113 6.97 -9.79 -3.97
N LYS A 114 6.37 -10.73 -4.72
CA LYS A 114 6.96 -12.05 -4.98
C LYS A 114 8.14 -11.97 -5.97
N ASN A 115 8.12 -10.97 -6.83
CA ASN A 115 9.11 -10.72 -7.87
C ASN A 115 10.24 -9.79 -7.43
N ALA A 116 10.12 -9.16 -6.26
CA ALA A 116 11.15 -8.28 -5.69
C ALA A 116 12.52 -8.95 -5.45
N ASN A 117 12.61 -10.27 -5.55
CA ASN A 117 13.86 -11.04 -5.38
C ASN A 117 14.34 -11.71 -6.69
N ARG A 118 13.66 -11.47 -7.82
CA ARG A 118 13.89 -12.17 -9.09
C ARG A 118 13.70 -11.23 -10.27
N ASP A 119 14.74 -11.07 -11.08
CA ASP A 119 14.70 -10.29 -12.31
C ASP A 119 14.12 -11.12 -13.49
N GLU A 120 12.98 -11.77 -13.24
CA GLU A 120 12.38 -12.78 -14.15
C GLU A 120 11.23 -12.21 -14.99
N ASN A 121 10.80 -10.97 -14.75
CA ASN A 121 9.62 -10.40 -15.41
C ASN A 121 9.99 -9.41 -16.51
N ASP A 122 9.12 -9.27 -17.49
CA ASP A 122 9.26 -8.25 -18.52
C ASP A 122 8.83 -6.87 -17.99
N LEU A 123 9.40 -5.82 -18.59
CA LEU A 123 9.14 -4.44 -18.18
C LEU A 123 7.68 -4.02 -18.40
N ASP A 124 6.96 -4.61 -19.35
CA ASP A 124 5.55 -4.28 -19.60
C ASP A 124 4.71 -4.76 -18.41
N SER A 125 4.95 -5.98 -17.91
CA SER A 125 4.34 -6.51 -16.69
C SER A 125 4.57 -5.61 -15.47
N ILE A 126 5.81 -5.15 -15.26
CA ILE A 126 6.13 -4.23 -14.16
C ILE A 126 5.35 -2.91 -14.30
N TYR A 127 5.27 -2.38 -15.52
CA TYR A 127 4.54 -1.15 -15.79
C TYR A 127 3.04 -1.28 -15.50
N TYR A 128 2.42 -2.40 -15.88
CA TYR A 128 1.03 -2.68 -15.53
C TYR A 128 0.80 -2.73 -14.02
N TRP A 129 1.69 -3.38 -13.26
CA TRP A 129 1.59 -3.38 -11.80
C TRP A 129 1.75 -1.97 -11.20
N MET A 130 2.61 -1.14 -11.79
CA MET A 130 2.72 0.27 -11.42
C MET A 130 1.40 1.04 -11.60
N LEU A 131 0.71 0.84 -12.73
CA LEU A 131 -0.59 1.46 -12.99
C LEU A 131 -1.65 1.02 -11.98
N ASP A 132 -1.74 -0.29 -11.76
CA ASP A 132 -2.69 -0.89 -10.81
C ASP A 132 -2.45 -0.38 -9.38
N VAL A 133 -1.19 -0.35 -8.93
CA VAL A 133 -0.85 0.18 -7.60
C VAL A 133 -1.17 1.66 -7.48
N SER A 134 -0.97 2.45 -8.54
CA SER A 134 -1.38 3.86 -8.52
C SER A 134 -2.90 4.00 -8.33
N LYS A 135 -3.70 3.16 -9.00
CA LYS A 135 -5.16 3.14 -8.82
C LYS A 135 -5.53 2.74 -7.40
N PHE A 136 -4.96 1.65 -6.88
CA PHE A 136 -5.18 1.19 -5.50
C PHE A 136 -4.92 2.31 -4.49
N CYS A 137 -3.79 3.00 -4.60
CA CYS A 137 -3.43 4.07 -3.68
C CYS A 137 -4.41 5.25 -3.74
N ASN A 138 -4.88 5.60 -4.93
CA ASN A 138 -5.87 6.65 -5.14
C ASN A 138 -7.27 6.25 -4.62
N THR A 139 -7.66 4.98 -4.76
CA THR A 139 -8.90 4.48 -4.14
C THR A 139 -8.84 4.57 -2.62
N LEU A 140 -7.71 4.23 -1.98
CA LEU A 140 -7.53 4.41 -0.53
C LEU A 140 -7.65 5.89 -0.12
N TYR A 141 -7.08 6.79 -0.93
CA TYR A 141 -7.23 8.23 -0.72
C TYR A 141 -8.71 8.65 -0.78
N ASP A 142 -9.44 8.18 -1.79
CA ASP A 142 -10.84 8.53 -1.98
C ASP A 142 -11.72 7.98 -0.84
N ILE A 143 -11.47 6.75 -0.38
CA ILE A 143 -12.13 6.15 0.81
C ILE A 143 -11.93 7.03 2.04
N ASN A 144 -10.70 7.45 2.31
CA ASN A 144 -10.37 8.30 3.45
C ASN A 144 -11.02 9.68 3.33
N ASN A 145 -10.90 10.33 2.18
CA ASN A 145 -11.41 11.68 1.96
C ASN A 145 -12.95 11.75 2.03
N GLN A 146 -13.63 10.67 1.64
CA GLN A 146 -15.09 10.54 1.74
C GLN A 146 -15.56 9.99 3.10
N ASN A 147 -14.64 9.67 4.02
CA ASN A 147 -14.92 9.05 5.32
C ASN A 147 -15.78 7.78 5.21
N LEU A 148 -15.52 6.94 4.21
CA LEU A 148 -16.31 5.73 3.95
C LEU A 148 -15.95 4.54 4.85
N PHE A 149 -14.82 4.63 5.56
CA PHE A 149 -14.33 3.54 6.39
C PHE A 149 -14.87 3.61 7.81
N ASN A 150 -15.51 2.52 8.25
CA ASN A 150 -16.01 2.36 9.61
C ASN A 150 -15.13 1.39 10.40
N LYS A 151 -14.21 1.96 11.20
CA LYS A 151 -13.31 1.20 12.09
C LYS A 151 -14.06 0.24 13.01
N GLN A 152 -15.12 0.70 13.68
CA GLN A 152 -15.82 -0.11 14.68
C GLN A 152 -16.52 -1.30 14.02
N GLN A 153 -17.23 -1.06 12.91
CA GLN A 153 -17.87 -2.13 12.15
C GLN A 153 -16.85 -3.16 11.66
N MET A 154 -15.68 -2.72 11.18
CA MET A 154 -14.62 -3.66 10.78
C MET A 154 -14.16 -4.52 11.95
N LEU A 155 -13.94 -3.93 13.13
CA LEU A 155 -13.53 -4.66 14.33
C LEU A 155 -14.60 -5.67 14.80
N ASP A 156 -15.87 -5.31 14.67
CA ASP A 156 -17.00 -6.17 15.07
C ASP A 156 -17.17 -7.36 14.10
N GLU A 157 -17.03 -7.15 12.79
CA GLU A 157 -17.10 -8.21 11.78
C GLU A 157 -15.86 -9.11 11.78
N TRP A 158 -14.73 -8.62 12.28
CA TRP A 158 -13.46 -9.33 12.27
C TRP A 158 -13.26 -10.08 13.59
N ASN A 159 -13.50 -11.40 13.58
CA ASN A 159 -13.36 -12.29 14.73
C ASN A 159 -11.98 -12.17 15.44
N GLY A 160 -11.88 -11.30 16.45
CA GLY A 160 -10.98 -11.37 17.61
C GLY A 160 -9.49 -11.07 17.45
N SER A 161 -8.91 -11.12 16.24
CA SER A 161 -7.45 -10.95 16.06
C SER A 161 -6.97 -9.50 15.87
N LEU A 162 -7.84 -8.61 15.37
CA LEU A 162 -7.44 -7.25 14.98
C LEU A 162 -7.40 -6.25 16.14
N SER A 163 -8.04 -6.59 17.27
CA SER A 163 -7.94 -5.80 18.51
C SER A 163 -6.51 -5.70 19.03
N GLN A 164 -5.64 -6.66 18.67
CA GLN A 164 -4.21 -6.63 18.99
C GLN A 164 -3.40 -5.65 18.13
N GLU A 165 -3.96 -5.26 16.98
CA GLU A 165 -3.35 -4.36 16.01
C GLU A 165 -3.79 -2.90 16.24
N LEU A 166 -4.63 -2.66 17.25
CA LEU A 166 -5.00 -1.31 17.70
C LEU A 166 -3.79 -0.60 18.29
N LEU A 167 -3.54 0.61 17.82
CA LEU A 167 -2.59 1.52 18.41
C LEU A 167 -3.24 2.23 19.60
N VAL A 168 -2.70 2.00 20.80
CA VAL A 168 -3.13 2.64 22.04
C VAL A 168 -2.14 3.75 22.39
N PRO A 169 -2.59 4.98 22.66
CA PRO A 169 -1.71 6.04 23.15
C PRO A 169 -1.21 5.69 24.56
N VAL A 170 0.11 5.74 24.75
CA VAL A 170 0.80 5.50 26.02
C VAL A 170 1.71 6.69 26.30
N MET A 171 1.72 7.16 27.55
CA MET A 171 2.64 8.21 27.98
C MET A 171 4.02 7.60 28.25
N GLU A 172 5.03 7.98 27.47
CA GLU A 172 6.43 7.61 27.71
C GLU A 172 7.30 8.86 27.77
N ASN A 173 7.99 9.06 28.89
CA ASN A 173 8.89 10.19 29.12
C ASN A 173 8.27 11.57 28.82
N GLY A 174 6.97 11.73 29.10
CA GLY A 174 6.23 12.97 28.86
C GLY A 174 5.71 13.17 27.42
N ASN A 175 5.95 12.21 26.51
CA ASN A 175 5.42 12.22 25.15
C ASN A 175 4.34 11.14 24.98
N VAL A 176 3.37 11.39 24.10
CA VAL A 176 2.40 10.39 23.67
C VAL A 176 3.04 9.52 22.61
N VAL A 177 3.18 8.23 22.89
CA VAL A 177 3.67 7.20 21.96
C VAL A 177 2.55 6.19 21.72
N TYR A 178 2.32 5.81 20.48
CA TYR A 178 1.30 4.81 20.15
C TYR A 178 1.89 3.41 20.13
N LYS A 179 1.30 2.47 20.88
CA LYS A 179 1.76 1.07 20.98
C LYS A 179 0.66 0.09 20.59
N LYS A 180 1.01 -0.98 19.88
CA LYS A 180 0.08 -2.08 19.58
C LYS A 180 -0.46 -2.70 20.87
N ASN A 181 -1.77 -2.92 20.93
CA ASN A 181 -2.46 -3.48 22.08
C ASN A 181 -2.06 -4.97 22.24
N GLY A 182 -1.16 -5.29 23.18
CA GLY A 182 -0.94 -6.68 23.59
C GLY A 182 0.44 -7.31 23.35
N LYS A 183 1.49 -6.57 22.99
CA LYS A 183 2.87 -7.11 23.12
C LYS A 183 3.85 -6.11 23.73
N MET A 184 4.11 -6.27 25.03
CA MET A 184 5.48 -6.15 25.53
C MET A 184 6.33 -7.23 24.81
N LYS A 185 6.86 -6.91 23.63
CA LYS A 185 8.05 -7.61 23.13
C LYS A 185 9.24 -6.98 23.86
N GLN A 186 9.70 -7.61 24.94
CA GLN A 186 11.10 -7.47 25.30
C GLN A 186 11.90 -8.05 24.13
N MET A 187 12.51 -7.18 23.32
CA MET A 187 13.65 -7.59 22.52
C MET A 187 14.83 -7.72 23.49
N LYS A 188 15.20 -8.97 23.80
CA LYS A 188 16.57 -9.24 24.25
C LYS A 188 17.49 -9.00 23.07
N LEU A 189 18.50 -8.15 23.29
CA LEU A 189 19.72 -8.11 22.48
C LEU A 189 20.38 -9.50 22.49
#